data_AF-A0A0N0ANS0-F1
#
_entry.id   AF-A0A0N0ANS0-F1
#
_cell.length_a   1.000
_cell.length_b   1.000
_cell.length_c   1.000
_cell.angle_alpha   90.00
_cell.angle_beta   90.00
_cell.angle_gamma   90.00
#
_symmetry.space_group_name_H-M   'P 1'
#
loop_
_entity.id
_entity.type
_entity.pdbx_description
1 polymer ?
#
loop_
_entity_poly.entity_id
_entity_poly.type
_entity_poly.pdbx_seq_one_letter_code
_entity_poly.pdbx_strand_id
1 'polypeptide(L)'
;MTGRDPQVQTQTAREAAARAITEAVAEAGLETELPREGSFLVTIPGRAKLKTLVWLEVGPHSLGVTSFFCRQPDENHGEFYRWLMQRNSGMFGMAFAADEVGDVYIRGRLPLEGVTSDEVDRLLGCVLTYSDENFNRALELGFASAIRKEWKWRAERGHDMRNLRAFAHLAEPHTGTEPATPPESTS
;
A
#
# COMPACT_ATOMS: atom_id res chain seq x y z
N MET A 1 1.12 -36.32 31.54
CA MET A 1 1.22 -35.03 30.82
C MET A 1 2.34 -35.15 29.80
N THR A 2 2.04 -35.61 28.59
CA THR A 2 2.98 -35.69 27.46
C THR A 2 3.06 -34.32 26.80
N GLY A 3 3.96 -33.45 27.30
CA GLY A 3 4.28 -32.19 26.64
C GLY A 3 4.99 -32.48 25.32
N ARG A 4 4.35 -32.15 24.19
CA ARG A 4 4.91 -32.30 22.86
C ARG A 4 6.09 -31.34 22.67
N ASP A 5 7.16 -31.79 22.03
CA ASP A 5 8.40 -31.03 21.85
C ASP A 5 8.14 -29.64 21.18
N PRO A 6 8.55 -28.51 21.79
CA PRO A 6 8.24 -27.16 21.26
C PRO A 6 8.74 -26.91 19.83
N GLN A 7 9.86 -27.52 19.45
CA GLN A 7 10.40 -27.40 18.10
C GLN A 7 9.51 -28.10 17.05
N VAL A 8 8.96 -29.26 17.39
CA VAL A 8 8.05 -30.00 16.51
C VAL A 8 6.72 -29.25 16.35
N GLN A 9 6.22 -28.63 17.43
CA GLN A 9 5.01 -27.79 17.37
C GLN A 9 5.20 -26.58 16.46
N THR A 10 6.35 -25.90 16.59
CA THR A 10 6.68 -24.72 15.78
C THR A 10 6.79 -25.06 14.30
N GLN A 11 7.44 -26.18 13.96
CA GLN A 11 7.54 -26.64 12.57
C GLN A 11 6.17 -27.00 11.98
N THR A 12 5.34 -27.71 12.76
CA THR A 12 3.98 -28.07 12.34
C THR A 12 3.13 -26.83 12.04
N ALA A 13 3.23 -25.79 12.88
CA ALA A 13 2.50 -24.54 12.69
C ALA A 13 2.95 -23.78 11.42
N ARG A 14 4.25 -23.78 11.12
CA ARG A 14 4.79 -23.17 9.90
C ARG A 14 4.31 -23.87 8.64
N GLU A 15 4.30 -25.20 8.64
CA GLU A 15 3.77 -25.99 7.52
C GLU A 15 2.26 -25.78 7.34
N ALA A 16 1.49 -25.68 8.43
CA ALA A 16 0.08 -25.35 8.36
C ALA A 16 -0.16 -23.96 7.77
N ALA A 17 0.60 -22.96 8.21
CA ALA A 17 0.52 -21.60 7.67
C ALA A 17 0.87 -21.56 6.16
N ALA A 18 1.92 -22.27 5.73
CA ALA A 18 2.30 -22.35 4.33
C ALA A 18 1.21 -23.01 3.46
N ARG A 19 0.54 -24.06 3.96
CA ARG A 19 -0.61 -24.69 3.29
C ARG A 19 -1.78 -23.71 3.16
N ALA A 20 -2.16 -23.06 4.26
CA ALA A 20 -3.23 -22.07 4.27
C ALA A 20 -3.00 -20.92 3.27
N ILE A 21 -1.77 -20.42 3.15
CA ILE A 21 -1.41 -19.40 2.15
C ILE A 21 -1.59 -19.96 0.73
N THR A 22 -1.11 -21.17 0.48
CA THR A 22 -1.20 -21.82 -0.84
C THR A 22 -2.65 -22.06 -1.25
N GLU A 23 -3.49 -22.48 -0.32
CA GLU A 23 -4.93 -22.68 -0.53
C GLU A 23 -5.60 -21.33 -0.88
N ALA A 24 -5.40 -20.30 -0.05
CA ALA A 24 -6.02 -18.98 -0.27
C ALA A 24 -5.67 -18.37 -1.64
N VAL A 25 -4.39 -18.38 -2.02
CA VAL A 25 -3.97 -17.80 -3.31
C VAL A 25 -4.46 -18.60 -4.51
N ALA A 26 -4.57 -19.93 -4.36
CA ALA A 26 -5.11 -20.80 -5.40
C ALA A 26 -6.62 -20.61 -5.57
N GLU A 27 -7.37 -20.52 -4.46
CA GLU A 27 -8.81 -20.24 -4.46
C GLU A 27 -9.13 -18.87 -5.08
N ALA A 28 -8.32 -17.85 -4.77
CA ALA A 28 -8.43 -16.52 -5.35
C ALA A 28 -7.89 -16.42 -6.79
N GLY A 29 -7.22 -17.46 -7.30
CA GLY A 29 -6.63 -17.48 -8.64
C GLY A 29 -5.52 -16.44 -8.84
N LEU A 30 -4.76 -16.14 -7.79
CA LEU A 30 -3.73 -15.09 -7.81
C LEU A 30 -2.37 -15.61 -8.29
N GLU A 31 -1.69 -14.82 -9.10
CA GLU A 31 -0.30 -15.07 -9.49
C GLU A 31 0.60 -15.06 -8.25
N THR A 32 1.28 -16.18 -7.98
CA THR A 32 2.13 -16.35 -6.80
C THR A 32 3.48 -16.94 -7.18
N GLU A 33 4.54 -16.29 -6.73
CA GLU A 33 5.91 -16.79 -6.81
C GLU A 33 6.38 -17.28 -5.44
N LEU A 34 7.26 -18.29 -5.40
CA LEU A 34 7.88 -18.80 -4.18
C LEU A 34 9.41 -18.64 -4.24
N PRO A 35 9.95 -17.44 -3.98
CA PRO A 35 11.38 -17.17 -4.14
C PRO A 35 12.27 -17.95 -3.16
N ARG A 36 11.72 -18.33 -2.00
CA ARG A 36 12.36 -19.15 -0.98
C ARG A 36 11.32 -19.91 -0.17
N GLU A 37 11.75 -20.96 0.53
CA GLU A 37 10.88 -21.73 1.41
C GLU A 37 10.19 -20.82 2.44
N GLY A 38 8.86 -20.93 2.53
CA GLY A 38 8.06 -20.11 3.45
C GLY A 38 7.94 -18.64 3.05
N SER A 39 8.32 -18.23 1.83
CA SER A 39 8.05 -16.87 1.34
C SER A 39 7.27 -16.92 0.04
N PHE A 40 6.18 -16.17 0.01
CA PHE A 40 5.28 -16.07 -1.12
C PHE A 40 5.22 -14.62 -1.57
N LEU A 41 5.37 -14.39 -2.87
CA LEU A 41 5.15 -13.10 -3.49
C LEU A 41 3.88 -13.19 -4.33
N VAL A 42 2.81 -12.55 -3.83
CA VAL A 42 1.48 -12.59 -4.44
C VAL A 42 1.25 -11.30 -5.21
N THR A 43 0.79 -11.40 -6.45
CA THR A 43 0.41 -10.25 -7.28
C THR A 43 -1.10 -10.10 -7.29
N ILE A 44 -1.58 -9.00 -6.72
CA ILE A 44 -3.00 -8.64 -6.71
C ILE A 44 -3.27 -7.55 -7.75
N PRO A 45 -4.22 -7.75 -8.69
CA PRO A 45 -4.61 -6.69 -9.62
C PRO A 45 -5.37 -5.59 -8.88
N GLY A 46 -4.95 -4.33 -9.08
CA GLY A 46 -5.59 -3.16 -8.47
C GLY A 46 -6.13 -2.17 -9.50
N ARG A 47 -6.95 -1.22 -9.02
CA ARG A 47 -7.59 -0.19 -9.85
C ARG A 47 -6.74 1.06 -9.95
N ALA A 48 -6.32 1.61 -8.81
CA ALA A 48 -5.49 2.81 -8.76
C ALA A 48 -4.02 2.43 -8.88
N LYS A 49 -3.61 1.40 -8.14
CA LYS A 49 -2.29 0.79 -8.25
C LYS A 49 -2.40 -0.47 -9.10
N LEU A 50 -1.97 -0.38 -10.37
CA LEU A 50 -2.17 -1.42 -11.40
C LEU A 50 -1.81 -2.85 -10.93
N LYS A 51 -0.75 -2.98 -10.13
CA LYS A 51 -0.38 -4.23 -9.46
C LYS A 51 0.05 -3.94 -8.03
N THR A 52 -0.52 -4.67 -7.09
CA THR A 52 -0.13 -4.65 -5.67
C THR A 52 0.60 -5.95 -5.35
N LEU A 53 1.88 -5.84 -5.06
CA LEU A 53 2.74 -6.97 -4.69
C LEU A 53 2.71 -7.14 -3.17
N VAL A 54 2.39 -8.36 -2.72
CA VAL A 54 2.30 -8.69 -1.30
C VAL A 54 3.25 -9.85 -0.98
N TRP A 55 4.20 -9.58 -0.10
CA TRP A 55 5.03 -10.60 0.53
C TRP A 55 4.30 -11.19 1.72
N LEU A 56 4.19 -12.52 1.72
CA LEU A 56 3.76 -13.33 2.84
C LEU A 56 4.94 -14.19 3.28
N GLU A 57 5.47 -13.92 4.48
CA GLU A 57 6.70 -14.54 4.97
C GLU A 57 6.43 -15.33 6.25
N VAL A 58 6.46 -16.66 6.16
CA VAL A 58 6.29 -17.58 7.28
C VAL A 58 7.59 -17.65 8.08
N GLY A 59 7.69 -16.79 9.10
CA GLY A 59 8.80 -16.77 10.03
C GLY A 59 8.75 -17.90 11.07
N PRO A 60 9.67 -17.88 12.05
CA PRO A 60 9.70 -18.88 13.12
C PRO A 60 8.44 -18.90 14.00
N HIS A 61 7.82 -17.74 14.24
CA HIS A 61 6.72 -17.59 15.19
C HIS A 61 5.50 -16.84 14.63
N SER A 62 5.64 -16.22 13.46
CA SER A 62 4.60 -15.36 12.89
C SER A 62 4.67 -15.33 11.38
N LEU A 63 3.52 -15.10 10.77
CA LEU A 63 3.42 -14.65 9.39
C LEU A 63 3.68 -13.14 9.33
N GLY A 64 4.64 -12.74 8.51
CA GLY A 64 4.83 -11.34 8.12
C GLY A 64 4.07 -11.04 6.83
N VAL A 65 3.37 -9.90 6.80
CA VAL A 65 2.70 -9.38 5.60
C VAL A 65 3.35 -8.06 5.23
N THR A 66 3.78 -7.91 3.98
CA THR A 66 4.47 -6.69 3.51
C THR A 66 4.07 -6.34 2.10
N SER A 67 3.59 -5.12 1.90
CA SER A 67 3.36 -4.55 0.58
C SER A 67 4.06 -3.19 0.50
N PHE A 68 4.88 -3.01 -0.53
CA PHE A 68 5.44 -1.69 -0.83
C PHE A 68 4.31 -0.78 -1.28
N PHE A 69 4.16 0.40 -0.68
CA PHE A 69 3.11 1.36 -1.03
C PHE A 69 3.62 2.41 -2.01
N CYS A 70 4.58 3.24 -1.60
CA CYS A 70 5.23 4.24 -2.44
C CYS A 70 6.62 4.61 -1.90
N ARG A 71 7.40 5.33 -2.73
CA ARG A 71 8.66 5.94 -2.30
C ARG A 71 8.42 7.02 -1.25
N GLN A 72 9.48 7.49 -0.60
CA GLN A 72 9.47 8.73 0.19
C GLN A 72 8.79 9.87 -0.59
N PRO A 73 7.91 10.68 0.04
CA PRO A 73 7.29 11.83 -0.63
C PRO A 73 8.34 12.87 -1.03
N ASP A 74 8.11 13.56 -2.16
CA ASP A 74 8.99 14.64 -2.63
C ASP A 74 8.76 15.94 -1.85
N GLU A 75 7.54 16.15 -1.35
CA GLU A 75 7.11 17.36 -0.64
C GLU A 75 6.14 17.05 0.51
N ASN A 76 5.88 18.03 1.39
CA ASN A 76 4.91 17.93 2.49
C ASN A 76 5.06 16.70 3.43
N HIS A 77 6.29 16.20 3.61
CA HIS A 77 6.64 15.01 4.39
C HIS A 77 5.86 14.86 5.72
N GLY A 78 5.86 15.91 6.56
CA GLY A 78 5.19 15.86 7.86
C GLY A 78 3.68 15.65 7.77
N GLU A 79 3.02 16.33 6.82
CA GLU A 79 1.59 16.16 6.59
C GLU A 79 1.29 14.79 5.98
N PHE A 80 2.09 14.37 5.00
CA PHE A 80 1.97 13.08 4.34
C PHE A 80 2.03 11.91 5.33
N TYR A 81 3.06 11.85 6.18
CA TYR A 81 3.20 10.77 7.17
C TYR A 81 2.16 10.86 8.28
N ARG A 82 1.82 12.07 8.75
CA ARG A 82 0.74 12.25 9.73
C ARG A 82 -0.59 11.73 9.18
N TRP A 83 -0.88 12.02 7.91
CA TRP A 83 -2.11 11.57 7.27
C TRP A 83 -2.16 10.04 7.15
N LEU A 84 -1.05 9.38 6.76
CA LEU A 84 -0.96 7.91 6.74
C LEU A 84 -1.14 7.31 8.15
N MET A 85 -0.47 7.88 9.15
CA MET A 85 -0.58 7.42 10.54
C MET A 85 -2.02 7.51 11.07
N GLN A 86 -2.78 8.52 10.66
CA GLN A 86 -4.20 8.65 11.03
C GLN A 86 -5.08 7.52 10.46
N ARG A 87 -4.68 6.89 9.35
CA ARG A 87 -5.42 5.77 8.74
C ARG A 87 -5.24 4.47 9.50
N ASN A 88 -4.10 4.32 10.18
CA ASN A 88 -3.77 3.08 10.92
C ASN A 88 -4.83 2.68 11.95
N SER A 89 -5.58 3.64 12.52
CA SER A 89 -6.63 3.35 13.51
C SER A 89 -7.80 2.53 12.95
N GLY A 90 -8.05 2.60 11.64
CA GLY A 90 -9.10 1.86 10.95
C GLY A 90 -8.61 0.62 10.22
N MET A 91 -7.31 0.31 10.30
CA MET A 91 -6.72 -0.83 9.58
C MET A 91 -6.79 -2.11 10.42
N PHE A 92 -7.04 -3.22 9.75
CA PHE A 92 -7.11 -4.55 10.34
C PHE A 92 -5.80 -5.30 10.11
N GLY A 93 -5.19 -5.78 11.20
CA GLY A 93 -3.98 -6.62 11.17
C GLY A 93 -2.71 -5.97 10.62
N MET A 94 -2.78 -4.71 10.18
CA MET A 94 -1.74 -4.02 9.43
C MET A 94 -1.71 -2.53 9.73
N ALA A 95 -0.61 -1.88 9.37
CA ALA A 95 -0.42 -0.44 9.46
C ALA A 95 0.49 0.06 8.34
N PHE A 96 0.36 1.33 7.99
CA PHE A 96 1.39 2.05 7.25
C PHE A 96 2.62 2.24 8.14
N ALA A 97 3.79 1.91 7.58
CA ALA A 97 5.09 2.08 8.20
C ALA A 97 6.07 2.69 7.17
N ALA A 98 6.93 3.59 7.63
CA ALA A 98 8.03 4.11 6.83
C ALA A 98 9.35 3.41 7.20
N ASP A 99 10.23 3.20 6.22
CA ASP A 99 11.61 2.77 6.48
C ASP A 99 12.55 3.94 6.80
N GLU A 100 13.85 3.67 6.96
CA GLU A 100 14.86 4.68 7.31
C GLU A 100 15.03 5.77 6.25
N VAL A 101 14.78 5.46 4.99
CA VAL A 101 14.85 6.42 3.88
C VAL A 101 13.50 7.15 3.72
N GLY A 102 12.42 6.59 4.25
CA GLY A 102 11.09 7.16 4.21
C GLY A 102 10.16 6.49 3.20
N ASP A 103 10.55 5.37 2.61
CA ASP A 103 9.64 4.61 1.77
C ASP A 103 8.53 4.00 2.62
N VAL A 104 7.32 4.01 2.08
CA VAL A 104 6.12 3.58 2.81
C VAL A 104 5.76 2.17 2.41
N TYR A 105 5.42 1.37 3.41
CA TYR A 105 4.94 0.01 3.30
C TYR A 105 3.65 -0.16 4.09
N ILE A 106 2.81 -1.09 3.66
CA ILE A 106 1.78 -1.69 4.52
C ILE A 106 2.41 -2.93 5.13
N ARG A 107 2.48 -2.97 6.47
CA ARG A 107 3.10 -4.06 7.23
C ARG A 107 2.10 -4.66 8.20
N GLY A 108 2.09 -5.99 8.29
CA GLY A 108 1.29 -6.76 9.24
C GLY A 108 2.07 -7.92 9.83
N ARG A 109 1.60 -8.40 10.98
CA ARG A 109 2.13 -9.60 11.61
C ARG A 109 1.03 -10.37 12.31
N LEU A 110 0.95 -11.67 12.07
CA LEU A 110 -0.04 -12.56 12.65
C LEU A 110 0.67 -13.78 13.30
N PRO A 111 0.23 -14.26 14.47
CA PRO A 111 0.73 -15.52 15.02
C PRO A 111 0.38 -16.68 14.07
N LEU A 112 1.25 -17.69 13.98
CA LEU A 112 1.07 -18.81 13.04
C LEU A 112 -0.24 -19.59 13.27
N GLU A 113 -0.72 -19.65 14.51
CA GLU A 113 -1.99 -20.30 14.86
C GLU A 113 -3.22 -19.60 14.27
N GLY A 114 -3.11 -18.30 13.96
CA GLY A 114 -4.17 -17.53 13.31
C GLY A 114 -4.15 -17.62 11.79
N VAL A 115 -3.14 -18.26 11.19
CA VAL A 115 -3.00 -18.31 9.73
C VAL A 115 -3.91 -19.40 9.16
N THR A 116 -5.07 -18.98 8.66
CA THR A 116 -6.03 -19.82 7.93
C THR A 116 -6.22 -19.30 6.50
N SER A 117 -6.80 -20.11 5.60
CA SER A 117 -7.06 -19.66 4.22
C SER A 117 -7.91 -18.39 4.22
N ASP A 118 -9.02 -18.39 4.96
CA ASP A 118 -9.92 -17.23 5.12
C ASP A 118 -9.22 -15.98 5.67
N GLU A 119 -8.31 -16.15 6.64
CA GLU A 119 -7.59 -15.02 7.22
C GLU A 119 -6.53 -14.48 6.24
N VAL A 120 -5.88 -15.35 5.46
CA VAL A 120 -4.96 -14.92 4.39
C VAL A 120 -5.72 -14.16 3.30
N ASP A 121 -6.86 -14.68 2.84
CA ASP A 121 -7.72 -14.00 1.86
C ASP A 121 -8.14 -12.61 2.37
N ARG A 122 -8.60 -12.54 3.63
CA ARG A 122 -8.94 -11.26 4.28
C ARG A 122 -7.76 -10.28 4.30
N LEU A 123 -6.57 -10.75 4.67
CA LEU A 123 -5.37 -9.90 4.69
C LEU A 123 -5.02 -9.39 3.29
N LEU A 124 -5.09 -10.22 2.26
CA LEU A 124 -4.85 -9.82 0.87
C LEU A 124 -5.87 -8.77 0.40
N GLY A 125 -7.16 -8.98 0.70
CA GLY A 125 -8.23 -8.01 0.42
C GLY A 125 -8.02 -6.67 1.15
N CYS A 126 -7.59 -6.71 2.41
CA CYS A 126 -7.23 -5.52 3.18
C CYS A 126 -6.04 -4.78 2.54
N VAL A 127 -4.95 -5.47 2.17
CA VAL A 127 -3.80 -4.84 1.50
C VAL A 127 -4.22 -4.15 0.21
N LEU A 128 -5.04 -4.81 -0.62
CA LEU A 128 -5.55 -4.24 -1.86
C LEU A 128 -6.36 -2.97 -1.58
N THR A 129 -7.31 -3.05 -0.65
CA THR A 129 -8.20 -1.94 -0.28
C THR A 129 -7.40 -0.76 0.24
N TYR A 130 -6.50 -0.99 1.21
CA TYR A 130 -5.67 0.06 1.79
C TYR A 130 -4.72 0.66 0.76
N SER A 131 -4.21 -0.12 -0.18
CA SER A 131 -3.40 0.40 -1.28
C SER A 131 -4.25 1.28 -2.19
N ASP A 132 -5.32 0.75 -2.78
CA ASP A 132 -6.10 1.46 -3.80
C ASP A 132 -6.80 2.71 -3.27
N GLU A 133 -7.42 2.66 -2.09
CA GLU A 133 -8.19 3.78 -1.54
C GLU A 133 -7.31 4.96 -1.10
N ASN A 134 -6.07 4.67 -0.68
CA ASN A 134 -5.18 5.69 -0.14
C ASN A 134 -4.16 6.21 -1.18
N PHE A 135 -3.93 5.48 -2.28
CA PHE A 135 -2.86 5.78 -3.23
C PHE A 135 -2.94 7.17 -3.84
N ASN A 136 -4.09 7.53 -4.43
CA ASN A 136 -4.22 8.84 -5.09
C ASN A 136 -4.07 10.00 -4.11
N ARG A 137 -4.66 9.88 -2.91
CA ARG A 137 -4.54 10.94 -1.90
C ARG A 137 -3.11 11.08 -1.38
N ALA A 138 -2.40 9.97 -1.21
CA ALA A 138 -0.98 9.99 -0.85
C ALA A 138 -0.15 10.70 -1.94
N LEU A 139 -0.44 10.42 -3.21
CA LEU A 139 0.22 11.07 -4.34
C LEU A 139 -0.06 12.59 -4.41
N GLU A 140 -1.29 13.02 -4.17
CA GLU A 140 -1.63 14.44 -4.08
C GLU A 140 -0.90 15.16 -2.94
N LEU A 141 -0.73 14.50 -1.80
CA LEU A 141 -0.07 15.10 -0.64
C LEU A 141 1.45 15.22 -0.85
N GLY A 142 2.08 14.13 -1.32
CA GLY A 142 3.53 13.99 -1.32
C GLY A 142 4.22 14.23 -2.66
N PHE A 143 3.47 14.31 -3.77
CA PHE A 143 4.04 14.26 -5.13
C PHE A 143 3.36 15.22 -6.12
N ALA A 144 2.57 16.19 -5.67
CA ALA A 144 1.79 17.05 -6.55
C ALA A 144 2.65 17.83 -7.55
N SER A 145 3.80 18.35 -7.11
CA SER A 145 4.74 19.06 -7.97
C SER A 145 5.34 18.17 -9.06
N ALA A 146 5.67 16.91 -8.74
CA ALA A 146 6.17 15.95 -9.71
C ALA A 146 5.07 15.56 -10.72
N ILE A 147 3.85 15.34 -10.24
CA ILE A 147 2.68 15.05 -11.09
C ILE A 147 2.41 16.19 -12.08
N ARG A 148 2.46 17.46 -11.63
CA ARG A 148 2.29 18.63 -12.52
C ARG A 148 3.33 18.67 -13.63
N LYS A 149 4.60 18.41 -13.29
CA LYS A 149 5.70 18.38 -14.26
C LYS A 149 5.51 17.26 -15.30
N GLU A 150 5.18 16.06 -14.84
CA GLU A 150 4.92 14.90 -15.70
C GLU A 150 3.70 15.14 -16.60
N TRP A 151 2.64 15.74 -16.09
CA TRP A 151 1.46 16.11 -16.87
C TRP A 151 1.82 17.03 -18.04
N LYS A 152 2.52 18.14 -17.74
CA LYS A 152 2.96 19.10 -18.77
C LYS A 152 3.81 18.41 -19.84
N TRP A 153 4.77 17.59 -19.40
CA TRP A 153 5.67 16.85 -20.28
C TRP A 153 4.92 15.90 -21.24
N ARG A 154 3.93 15.14 -20.73
CA ARG A 154 3.14 14.22 -21.57
C ARG A 154 2.18 14.96 -22.50
N ALA A 155 1.56 16.04 -22.03
CA ALA A 155 0.65 16.86 -22.83
C ALA A 155 1.36 17.49 -24.03
N GLU A 156 2.58 17.98 -23.85
CA GLU A 156 3.39 18.56 -24.93
C GLU A 156 3.85 17.52 -25.98
N ARG A 157 3.95 16.24 -25.60
CA ARG A 157 4.54 15.17 -26.41
C ARG A 157 3.52 14.14 -26.92
N GLY A 158 2.24 14.28 -26.56
CA GLY A 158 1.18 13.36 -26.98
C GLY A 158 1.28 11.95 -26.37
N HIS A 159 1.91 11.80 -25.20
CA HIS A 159 2.01 10.51 -24.51
C HIS A 159 0.70 10.14 -23.78
N ASP A 160 0.51 8.85 -23.50
CA ASP A 160 -0.68 8.36 -22.80
C ASP A 160 -0.82 8.97 -21.40
N MET A 161 -2.02 9.48 -21.10
CA MET A 161 -2.39 10.17 -19.87
C MET A 161 -3.24 9.31 -18.92
N ARG A 162 -3.55 8.05 -19.26
CA ARG A 162 -4.52 7.23 -18.53
C ARG A 162 -4.31 7.23 -17.01
N ASN A 163 -3.08 7.06 -16.55
CA ASN A 163 -2.76 7.03 -15.11
C ASN A 163 -2.75 8.42 -14.45
N LEU A 164 -2.53 9.48 -15.24
CA LEU A 164 -2.53 10.84 -14.73
C LEU A 164 -3.93 11.42 -14.61
N ARG A 165 -4.93 10.91 -15.34
CA ARG A 165 -6.31 11.46 -15.36
C ARG A 165 -6.92 11.67 -13.98
N ALA A 166 -6.60 10.84 -12.99
CA ALA A 166 -7.05 11.01 -11.60
C ALA A 166 -6.61 12.34 -10.97
N PHE A 167 -5.53 12.93 -11.49
CA PHE A 167 -4.89 14.16 -11.03
C PHE A 167 -5.13 15.37 -11.96
N ALA A 168 -6.12 15.31 -12.86
CA ALA A 168 -6.42 16.40 -13.79
C ALA A 168 -6.62 17.75 -13.09
N HIS A 169 -7.22 17.72 -11.90
CA HIS A 169 -7.44 18.89 -11.05
C HIS A 169 -6.13 19.56 -10.56
N LEU A 170 -5.00 18.84 -10.54
CA LEU A 170 -3.69 19.42 -10.19
C LEU A 170 -3.04 20.14 -11.37
N ALA A 171 -3.48 19.85 -12.60
CA ALA A 171 -2.89 20.39 -13.83
C ALA A 171 -3.52 21.72 -14.27
N GLU A 172 -4.73 22.02 -13.80
CA GLU A 172 -5.35 23.32 -14.05
C GLU A 172 -4.63 24.39 -13.21
N PRO A 173 -4.17 25.50 -13.84
CA PRO A 173 -3.68 26.62 -13.07
C PRO A 173 -4.82 27.08 -12.16
N HIS A 174 -4.56 27.15 -10.85
CA HIS A 174 -5.36 28.02 -9.99
C HIS A 174 -5.23 29.43 -10.58
N THR A 175 -6.21 29.84 -11.39
CA THR A 175 -6.50 31.25 -11.58
C THR A 175 -6.96 31.74 -10.22
N GLY A 176 -5.99 32.13 -9.39
CA GLY A 176 -6.27 32.92 -8.21
C GLY A 176 -7.10 34.10 -8.69
N THR A 177 -8.37 34.11 -8.31
CA THR A 177 -9.16 35.33 -8.40
C THR A 177 -8.46 36.28 -7.42
N GLU A 178 -7.64 37.19 -7.95
CA GLU A 178 -7.18 38.34 -7.17
C GLU A 178 -8.44 38.99 -6.57
N PRO A 179 -8.49 39.23 -5.25
CA PRO A 179 -9.56 40.02 -4.70
C PRO A 179 -9.51 41.39 -5.37
N ALA A 180 -10.59 41.77 -6.04
CA ALA A 180 -10.72 43.04 -6.73
C ALA A 180 -10.33 44.19 -5.78
N THR A 181 -9.32 44.96 -6.16
CA THR A 181 -8.93 46.20 -5.49
C THR A 181 -10.16 47.12 -5.41
N PRO A 182 -10.61 47.54 -4.21
CA PRO A 182 -11.72 48.48 -4.12
C PRO A 182 -11.29 49.84 -4.70
N PRO A 183 -12.21 50.58 -5.36
CA PRO A 183 -11.87 51.84 -6.00
C PRO A 183 -11.43 52.88 -4.98
N GLU A 184 -10.36 53.61 -5.30
CA GLU A 184 -9.86 54.74 -4.51
C GLU A 184 -10.96 55.80 -4.32
N SER A 185 -11.26 56.10 -3.06
CA SER A 185 -12.07 57.26 -2.69
C SER A 185 -11.29 58.53 -3.00
N THR A 186 -11.68 59.21 -4.08
CA THR A 186 -11.25 60.59 -4.35
C THR A 186 -11.92 61.50 -3.32
N SER A 187 -11.09 62.17 -2.50
CA SER A 187 -11.49 63.36 -1.75
C SER A 187 -11.18 64.61 -2.56
#